data_AF-A0AA41H687-F1
#
_entry.id   AF-A0AA41H687-F1
#
_cell.length_a   1.000
_cell.length_b   1.000
_cell.length_c   1.000
_cell.angle_alpha   90.00
_cell.angle_beta   90.00
_cell.angle_gamma   90.00
#
_symmetry.space_group_name_H-M   'P 1'
#
loop_
_entity.id
_entity.type
_entity.pdbx_description
1 polymer ?
#
loop_
_entity_poly.entity_id
_entity_poly.type
_entity_poly.pdbx_seq_one_letter_code
_entity_poly.pdbx_strand_id
1 'polypeptide(L)' 'MSQFYTDETLVKTESLVSKSFHTEAGYTHRLAEAVLDGIAAHGLDANDWDTIVETVKVVVKSWVANGALKNESIQ' A
#
# COMPACT_ATOMS: atom_id res chain seq x y z
N MET A 1 -0.56 -17.77 -1.20
CA MET A 1 -1.79 -16.99 -1.44
C MET A 1 -1.71 -16.50 -2.88
N SER A 2 -2.81 -16.50 -3.65
CA SER A 2 -2.79 -15.85 -4.96
C SER A 2 -2.74 -14.35 -4.72
N GLN A 3 -1.71 -13.68 -5.21
CA GLN A 3 -1.60 -12.24 -5.17
C GLN A 3 -2.74 -11.65 -6.02
N PHE A 4 -3.56 -10.76 -5.44
CA PHE A 4 -4.73 -10.18 -6.12
C PHE A 4 -4.35 -9.03 -7.08
N TYR A 5 -3.07 -8.71 -7.16
CA TYR A 5 -2.51 -7.62 -7.93
C TYR A 5 -1.24 -8.08 -8.65
N THR A 6 -0.90 -7.39 -9.74
CA THR A 6 0.33 -7.67 -10.50
C THR A 6 1.58 -7.05 -9.85
N ASP A 7 2.76 -7.56 -10.19
CA ASP A 7 4.04 -6.95 -9.81
C ASP A 7 4.17 -5.50 -10.31
N GLU A 8 3.66 -5.21 -11.51
CA GLU A 8 3.63 -3.84 -12.03
C GLU A 8 2.79 -2.92 -11.12
N THR A 9 1.64 -3.41 -10.67
CA THR A 9 0.76 -2.68 -9.76
C THR A 9 1.46 -2.40 -8.43
N LEU A 10 2.18 -3.39 -7.87
CA LEU A 10 2.95 -3.21 -6.64
C LEU A 10 4.02 -2.12 -6.81
N VAL A 11 4.86 -2.21 -7.85
CA VAL A 11 5.92 -1.23 -8.12
C VAL A 11 5.36 0.18 -8.33
N LYS A 12 4.24 0.32 -9.03
CA LYS A 12 3.57 1.63 -9.23
C LYS A 12 3.02 2.17 -7.91
N THR A 13 2.46 1.31 -7.07
CA THR A 13 1.94 1.68 -5.75
C THR A 13 3.06 2.12 -4.81
N GLU A 14 4.18 1.40 -4.78
CA GLU A 14 5.39 1.81 -4.04
C GLU A 14 5.90 3.19 -4.47
N SER A 15 5.97 3.42 -5.79
CA SER A 15 6.38 4.72 -6.33
C SER A 15 5.43 5.83 -5.88
N LEU A 16 4.12 5.58 -5.87
CA LEU A 16 3.12 6.54 -5.41
C LEU A 16 3.26 6.84 -3.90
N VAL A 17 3.41 5.80 -3.07
CA VAL A 17 3.58 5.94 -1.61
C VAL A 17 4.85 6.71 -1.29
N SER A 18 5.99 6.32 -1.87
CA SER A 18 7.29 6.98 -1.64
C SER A 18 7.26 8.46 -2.05
N LYS A 19 6.67 8.78 -3.20
CA LYS A 19 6.53 10.17 -3.65
C LYS A 19 5.58 11.00 -2.79
N SER A 20 4.54 10.39 -2.23
CA SER A 20 3.51 11.10 -1.47
C SER A 20 3.90 11.33 -0.01
N PHE A 21 4.64 10.40 0.59
CA PHE A 21 4.89 10.39 2.04
C PHE A 21 6.38 10.36 2.42
N HIS A 22 7.29 10.25 1.45
CA HIS A 22 8.74 10.25 1.65
C HIS A 22 9.23 9.21 2.67
N THR A 23 8.64 8.03 2.65
CA THR A 23 8.97 6.90 3.51
C THR A 23 10.21 6.14 3.02
N GLU A 24 10.92 5.48 3.94
CA GLU A 24 12.03 4.57 3.62
C GLU A 24 11.55 3.32 2.85
N ALA A 25 12.45 2.66 2.11
CA ALA A 25 12.10 1.62 1.15
C ALA A 25 11.31 0.45 1.76
N GLY A 26 11.78 -0.14 2.86
CA GLY A 26 11.09 -1.27 3.51
C GLY A 26 9.71 -0.89 4.03
N TYR A 27 9.55 0.32 4.60
CA TYR A 27 8.25 0.79 5.05
C TYR A 27 7.30 1.09 3.87
N THR A 28 7.84 1.66 2.79
CA THR A 28 7.09 1.92 1.55
C THR A 28 6.51 0.64 0.97
N HIS A 29 7.32 -0.42 0.89
CA HIS A 29 6.89 -1.73 0.39
C HIS A 29 5.73 -2.27 1.23
N ARG A 30 5.87 -2.30 2.56
CA ARG A 30 4.81 -2.78 3.47
C ARG A 30 3.52 -1.97 3.36
N LEU A 31 3.62 -0.65 3.20
CA LEU A 31 2.45 0.20 2.99
C LEU A 31 1.77 -0.11 1.64
N ALA A 32 2.55 -0.35 0.58
CA ALA A 32 2.01 -0.68 -0.73
C ALA A 32 1.29 -2.04 -0.72
N GLU A 33 1.90 -3.09 -0.16
CA GLU A 33 1.26 -4.40 0.01
C GLU A 33 -0.02 -4.29 0.84
N ALA A 34 0.03 -3.63 2.00
CA ALA A 34 -1.14 -3.49 2.88
C ALA A 34 -2.30 -2.73 2.23
N VAL A 35 -2.01 -1.75 1.36
CA VAL A 35 -3.05 -1.08 0.56
C VAL A 35 -3.71 -2.06 -0.40
N LEU A 36 -2.92 -2.79 -1.17
CA LEU A 36 -3.44 -3.67 -2.22
C LEU A 36 -4.20 -4.86 -1.62
N ASP A 37 -3.67 -5.45 -0.55
CA ASP A 37 -4.36 -6.47 0.25
C ASP A 37 -5.64 -5.91 0.88
N GLY A 38 -5.60 -4.68 1.38
CA GLY A 38 -6.78 -3.99 1.93
C GLY A 38 -7.88 -3.81 0.90
N ILE A 39 -7.54 -3.39 -0.33
CA ILE A 39 -8.49 -3.24 -1.45
C ILE A 39 -9.11 -4.60 -1.80
N ALA A 40 -8.28 -5.63 -1.98
CA ALA A 40 -8.74 -6.98 -2.32
C ALA A 40 -9.62 -7.59 -1.21
N ALA A 41 -9.25 -7.40 0.06
CA ALA A 41 -10.01 -7.91 1.21
C ALA A 41 -11.41 -7.29 1.32
N HIS A 42 -11.62 -6.10 0.76
CA HIS A 42 -12.93 -5.44 0.66
C HIS A 42 -13.66 -5.75 -0.65
N GLY A 43 -13.16 -6.70 -1.45
CA GLY A 43 -13.78 -7.17 -2.69
C GLY A 43 -13.64 -6.22 -3.89
N LEU A 44 -12.73 -5.25 -3.81
CA LEU A 44 -12.41 -4.32 -4.89
C LEU A 44 -11.26 -4.86 -5.75
N ASP A 45 -11.13 -4.34 -6.97
CA ASP A 45 -10.03 -4.70 -7.87
C ASP A 45 -8.73 -4.03 -7.42
N ALA A 46 -7.80 -4.84 -6.91
CA ALA A 46 -6.47 -4.39 -6.51
C ALA A 46 -5.55 -4.04 -7.69
N ASN A 47 -6.03 -4.04 -8.93
CA ASN A 47 -5.35 -3.50 -10.11
C ASN A 47 -6.01 -2.22 -10.66
N ASP A 48 -7.13 -1.79 -10.09
CA ASP A 48 -7.76 -0.53 -10.48
C ASP A 48 -6.97 0.66 -9.92
N TRP A 49 -6.31 1.39 -10.82
CA TRP A 49 -5.40 2.45 -10.46
C TRP A 49 -6.08 3.63 -9.74
N ASP A 50 -7.33 3.95 -10.10
CA ASP A 50 -8.05 5.04 -9.46
C ASP A 50 -8.40 4.69 -8.00
N THR A 51 -8.88 3.47 -7.76
CA THR A 51 -9.10 2.92 -6.41
C THR A 51 -7.82 2.92 -5.58
N ILE A 52 -6.69 2.52 -6.17
CA ILE A 52 -5.38 2.56 -5.49
C ILE A 52 -5.01 3.98 -5.10
N VAL A 53 -5.11 4.94 -6.03
CA VAL A 53 -4.76 6.35 -5.77
C VAL A 53 -5.60 6.94 -4.64
N GLU A 54 -6.91 6.67 -4.61
CA GLU A 54 -7.80 7.14 -3.54
C GLU A 54 -7.45 6.50 -2.20
N THR A 55 -7.23 5.19 -2.19
CA THR A 55 -6.87 4.44 -0.98
C THR A 55 -5.54 4.94 -0.41
N VAL A 56 -4.53 5.16 -1.25
CA VAL A 56 -3.24 5.73 -0.81
C VAL A 56 -3.41 7.13 -0.23
N LYS A 57 -4.22 8.01 -0.85
CA LYS A 57 -4.45 9.37 -0.36
C LYS A 57 -5.09 9.41 1.03
N VAL A 58 -5.99 8.48 1.33
CA VAL A 58 -6.78 8.48 2.57
C VAL A 58 -6.17 7.57 3.63
N VAL A 59 -5.99 6.29 3.30
CA VAL A 59 -5.63 5.24 4.25
C VAL A 59 -4.15 5.30 4.59
N VAL A 60 -3.26 5.34 3.59
CA VAL A 60 -1.80 5.41 3.84
C VAL A 60 -1.44 6.70 4.56
N LYS A 61 -2.08 7.82 4.22
CA LYS A 61 -1.91 9.09 4.96
C LYS A 61 -2.19 8.92 6.45
N SER A 62 -3.27 8.23 6.81
CA SER A 62 -3.62 7.95 8.21
C SER A 62 -2.59 7.01 8.86
N TRP A 63 -2.15 5.96 8.17
CA TRP A 63 -1.16 5.02 8.69
C TRP A 63 0.19 5.67 8.96
N VAL A 64 0.69 6.47 8.02
CA VAL A 64 1.95 7.21 8.20
C VAL A 64 1.84 8.18 9.37
N ALA A 65 0.72 8.90 9.50
CA ALA A 65 0.50 9.84 10.61
C ALA A 65 0.47 9.14 11.98
N ASN A 66 -0.04 7.91 12.04
CA ASN A 66 -0.15 7.13 13.28
C ASN A 66 1.01 6.14 13.50
N GLY A 67 1.98 6.06 12.58
CA GLY A 67 3.10 5.13 12.65
C GLY A 67 2.71 3.64 12.51
N ALA A 68 1.58 3.35 11.85
CA ALA A 68 1.17 1.97 11.56
C ALA A 68 2.14 1.31 10.58
N LEU A 69 2.35 -0.01 10.71
CA LEU A 69 3.19 -0.84 9.81
C LEU A 69 4.68 -0.44 9.77
N LYS A 70 5.13 0.36 10.75
CA LYS A 70 6.49 0.91 10.80
C LYS A 70 7.55 -0.08 11.31
N ASN A 71 7.15 -1.07 12.10
CA ASN A 71 8.03 -2.09 12.66
C ASN A 71 7.51 -3.49 12.29
N GLU A 72 8.40 -4.36 11.80
CA GLU A 72 8.20 -5.80 11.90
C GLU A 72 8.40 -6.19 13.37
N SER A 73 7.32 -6.53 14.07
CA SER A 73 7.48 -7.56 15.09
C SER A 73 7.42 -8.87 14.32
N ILE A 74 8.59 -9.48 14.09
CA ILE A 74 8.68 -10.88 13.68
C ILE A 74 7.82 -11.67 14.68
N GLN A 75 6.69 -12.21 14.23
CA GLN A 75 5.95 -13.25 14.91
C GLN A 75 5.78 -14.43 13.96
#